data_AF-A0A4U8VFJ9-F1
#
_entry.id   AF-A0A4U8VFJ9-F1
#
_cell.length_a   1.000
_cell.length_b   1.000
_cell.length_c   1.000
_cell.angle_alpha   90.00
_cell.angle_beta   90.00
_cell.angle_gamma   90.00
#
_symmetry.space_group_name_H-M   'P 1'
#
loop_
_entity.id
_entity.type
_entity.pdbx_description
1 polymer ?
#
loop_
_entity_poly.entity_id
_entity_poly.type
_entity_poly.pdbx_seq_one_letter_code
_entity_poly.pdbx_strand_id
1 'polypeptide(L)'
;NGKKLMAVRIVKHAFEIIHLLTGENPLQVLVTAIINSGPREDSTRIGRAGTVRRQAVDVSPLRRVNQAIWLLCTGAREAAFRNIKTIAECVADELINA
;
A
#
# COMPACT_ATOMS: atom_id res chain seq x y z
N ASN A 1 -18.02 -8.59 -0.71
CA ASN A 1 -17.10 -7.54 -0.25
C ASN A 1 -17.75 -6.75 0.87
N GLY A 2 -17.04 -6.48 1.97
CA GLY A 2 -17.64 -5.97 3.23
C GLY A 2 -17.34 -6.81 4.48
N LYS A 3 -16.50 -7.86 4.39
CA LYS A 3 -16.09 -8.71 5.53
C LYS A 3 -15.08 -7.99 6.43
N LYS A 4 -15.48 -6.90 7.08
CA LYS A 4 -14.61 -6.06 7.93
C LYS A 4 -13.99 -6.85 9.08
N LEU A 5 -14.73 -7.76 9.70
CA LEU A 5 -14.22 -8.60 10.79
C LEU A 5 -13.03 -9.46 10.35
N MET A 6 -13.03 -9.96 9.11
CA MET A 6 -11.92 -10.73 8.56
C MET A 6 -10.69 -9.84 8.35
N ALA A 7 -10.89 -8.64 7.79
CA ALA A 7 -9.79 -7.69 7.57
C ALA A 7 -9.13 -7.24 8.87
N VAL A 8 -9.92 -6.97 9.92
CA VAL A 8 -9.40 -6.57 11.25
C VAL A 8 -8.52 -7.67 11.84
N ARG A 9 -8.90 -8.94 11.70
CA ARG A 9 -8.08 -10.08 12.17
C ARG A 9 -6.75 -10.17 11.41
N ILE A 10 -6.77 -10.01 10.09
CA ILE A 10 -5.55 -10.03 9.26
C ILE A 10 -4.59 -8.92 9.70
N VAL A 11 -5.08 -7.70 9.88
CA VAL A 11 -4.26 -6.56 10.33
C VAL A 11 -3.67 -6.80 11.72
N LYS A 12 -4.46 -7.36 12.63
CA LYS A 12 -3.98 -7.70 13.98
C LYS A 12 -2.78 -8.66 13.93
N HIS A 13 -2.91 -9.75 13.16
CA HIS A 13 -1.81 -10.72 13.01
C HIS A 13 -0.60 -10.14 12.28
N ALA A 14 -0.81 -9.31 11.26
CA ALA A 14 0.29 -8.63 10.58
C ALA A 14 1.09 -7.72 11.53
N PHE A 15 0.42 -6.99 12.43
CA PHE A 15 1.10 -6.16 13.44
C PHE A 15 1.85 -6.99 14.48
N GLU A 16 1.32 -8.15 14.88
CA GLU A 16 2.05 -9.10 15.74
C GLU A 16 3.34 -9.58 15.06
N ILE A 17 3.28 -9.93 13.78
CA ILE A 17 4.45 -10.36 12.99
C ILE A 17 5.47 -9.23 12.85
N ILE A 18 5.03 -8.01 12.52
CA ILE A 18 5.92 -6.84 12.39
C ILE A 18 6.66 -6.57 13.70
N HIS A 19 5.95 -6.60 14.82
CA HIS A 19 6.56 -6.38 16.12
C HIS A 19 7.62 -7.45 16.46
N LEU A 20 7.34 -8.72 16.15
CA LEU A 20 8.27 -9.82 16.39
C LEU A 20 9.52 -9.75 15.50
N LEU A 21 9.38 -9.27 14.26
CA LEU A 21 10.50 -9.18 13.30
C LEU A 21 11.38 -7.94 13.51
N THR A 22 10.75 -6.79 13.73
CA THR A 22 11.46 -5.49 13.81
C THR A 22 11.82 -5.09 15.24
N GLY A 23 11.07 -5.57 16.24
CA GLY A 23 11.16 -5.10 17.62
C GLY A 23 10.59 -3.69 17.84
N GLU A 24 10.14 -3.01 16.78
CA GLU A 24 9.59 -1.66 16.84
C GLU A 24 8.07 -1.66 17.04
N ASN A 25 7.51 -0.46 17.24
CA ASN A 25 6.06 -0.30 17.29
C ASN A 25 5.46 -0.50 15.89
N PRO A 26 4.57 -1.50 15.67
CA PRO A 26 4.02 -1.78 14.35
C PRO A 26 3.20 -0.63 13.76
N LEU A 27 2.64 0.25 14.60
CA LEU A 27 1.96 1.45 14.13
C LEU A 27 2.92 2.45 13.50
N GLN A 28 4.14 2.56 14.02
CA GLN A 28 5.16 3.44 13.46
C GLN A 28 5.59 2.93 12.09
N VAL A 29 5.84 1.62 11.97
CA VAL A 29 6.21 0.95 10.71
C VAL A 29 5.15 1.18 9.64
N LEU A 30 3.86 1.07 10.00
CA LEU A 30 2.76 1.36 9.08
C LEU A 30 2.79 2.82 8.57
N VAL A 31 3.05 3.77 9.46
CA VAL A 31 3.10 5.20 9.08
C VAL A 31 4.28 5.47 8.16
N THR A 32 5.46 4.93 8.45
CA THR A 32 6.65 5.05 7.58
C THR A 32 6.40 4.42 6.21
N ALA A 33 5.80 3.22 6.16
CA ALA A 33 5.45 2.55 4.91
C ALA A 33 4.55 3.42 4.01
N ILE A 34 3.53 4.06 4.59
CA ILE A 34 2.61 4.95 3.85
C ILE A 34 3.34 6.20 3.35
N ILE A 35 4.24 6.77 4.16
CA ILE A 35 5.02 7.96 3.78
C ILE A 35 5.92 7.66 2.58
N ASN A 36 6.57 6.50 2.58
CA ASN A 36 7.52 6.09 1.55
C ASN A 36 6.84 5.65 0.24
N SER A 37 5.67 5.01 0.33
CA SER A 37 4.96 4.43 -0.82
C SER A 37 4.17 5.45 -1.65
N GLY A 38 4.03 6.69 -1.18
CA GLY A 38 3.19 7.70 -1.81
C GLY A 38 3.83 8.36 -3.04
N PRO A 39 3.22 8.28 -4.25
CA PRO A 39 3.75 8.96 -5.44
C PRO A 39 3.67 10.47 -5.28
N ARG A 40 4.71 11.17 -5.75
CA ARG A 40 4.81 12.64 -5.69
C ARG A 40 4.38 13.31 -6.99
N GLU A 41 4.69 12.69 -8.12
CA GLU A 41 4.33 13.16 -9.46
C GLU A 41 3.54 12.07 -10.19
N ASP A 42 2.59 12.49 -11.03
CA ASP A 42 1.84 11.61 -11.93
C ASP A 42 1.74 12.28 -13.30
N SER A 43 1.37 11.52 -14.33
CA SER A 43 1.20 12.04 -15.69
C SER A 43 -0.27 12.06 -16.05
N THR A 44 -0.78 13.24 -16.41
CA THR A 44 -2.15 13.36 -16.91
C THR A 44 -2.15 13.45 -18.44
N ARG A 45 -3.12 12.79 -19.04
CA ARG A 45 -3.35 12.85 -20.48
C ARG A 45 -4.04 14.18 -20.80
N ILE A 46 -3.33 15.11 -21.42
CA ILE A 46 -3.87 16.41 -21.82
C ILE A 46 -3.88 16.50 -23.35
N GLY A 47 -5.03 16.77 -23.92
CA GLY A 47 -5.21 16.91 -25.36
C GLY A 47 -6.14 18.04 -25.73
N ARG A 48 -5.88 18.67 -26.87
CA ARG A 48 -6.79 19.64 -27.50
C ARG A 48 -6.75 19.42 -29.00
N ALA A 49 -7.93 19.40 -29.63
CA ALA A 49 -8.10 19.31 -31.09
C ALA A 49 -7.30 18.18 -31.79
N GLY A 50 -7.35 16.96 -31.26
CA GLY A 50 -6.84 15.76 -31.95
C GLY A 50 -5.39 15.37 -31.65
N THR A 51 -4.61 16.19 -30.95
CA THR A 51 -3.29 15.79 -30.42
C THR A 51 -3.38 15.52 -28.93
N VAL A 52 -2.70 14.46 -28.48
CA VAL A 52 -2.67 14.09 -27.07
C VAL A 52 -1.24 13.91 -26.63
N ARG A 53 -0.88 14.59 -25.53
CA ARG A 53 0.40 14.44 -24.85
C ARG A 53 0.18 14.12 -23.38
N ARG A 54 1.21 13.57 -22.74
CA ARG A 54 1.23 13.46 -21.28
C ARG A 54 1.91 14.69 -20.70
N GLN A 55 1.31 15.25 -19.67
CA GLN A 55 1.89 16.34 -18.90
C GLN A 55 2.13 15.87 -17.48
N ALA A 56 3.30 16.19 -16.93
CA ALA A 56 3.61 15.95 -15.53
C ALA A 56 2.76 16.88 -14.65
N VAL A 57 2.16 16.30 -13.61
CA VAL A 57 1.30 16.99 -12.64
C VAL A 57 1.63 16.47 -11.25
N ASP A 58 1.68 17.38 -10.27
CA ASP A 58 1.89 17.02 -8.88
C ASP A 58 0.68 16.30 -8.28
N VAL A 59 0.93 15.33 -7.38
CA VAL A 59 -0.12 14.56 -6.73
C VAL A 59 -0.59 15.24 -5.44
N SER A 60 -1.91 15.37 -5.27
CA SER A 60 -2.48 15.93 -4.04
C SER A 60 -2.12 15.07 -2.80
N PRO A 61 -1.93 15.67 -1.62
CA PRO A 61 -1.60 14.92 -0.40
C PRO A 61 -2.61 13.80 -0.07
N LEU A 62 -3.90 14.06 -0.26
CA LEU A 62 -4.96 13.07 -0.05
C LEU A 62 -4.83 11.88 -1.02
N ARG A 63 -4.55 12.14 -2.30
CA ARG A 63 -4.38 11.08 -3.30
C ARG A 63 -3.14 10.24 -3.02
N ARG A 64 -2.06 10.86 -2.54
CA ARG A 64 -0.81 10.18 -2.19
C ARG A 64 -1.01 9.11 -1.11
N VAL A 65 -1.73 9.45 -0.03
CA VAL A 65 -2.05 8.48 1.05
C VAL A 65 -2.96 7.36 0.55
N ASN A 66 -4.01 7.71 -0.19
CA ASN A 66 -4.95 6.72 -0.71
C ASN A 66 -4.28 5.74 -1.69
N GLN A 67 -3.41 6.25 -2.56
CA GLN A 67 -2.69 5.44 -3.54
C GLN A 67 -1.68 4.51 -2.85
N ALA A 68 -0.94 5.00 -1.86
CA ALA A 68 0.00 4.19 -1.07
C ALA A 68 -0.69 2.97 -0.44
N ILE A 69 -1.79 3.20 0.29
CA ILE A 69 -2.55 2.13 0.95
C ILE A 69 -3.05 1.10 -0.10
N TRP A 70 -3.54 1.59 -1.24
CA TRP A 70 -4.04 0.72 -2.29
C TRP A 70 -2.94 -0.15 -2.92
N LEU A 71 -1.77 0.44 -3.21
CA LEU A 71 -0.64 -0.29 -3.79
C LEU A 71 -0.13 -1.37 -2.85
N LEU A 72 0.08 -1.05 -1.56
CA LEU A 72 0.50 -2.03 -0.54
C LEU A 72 -0.50 -3.18 -0.40
N CYS A 73 -1.79 -2.89 -0.39
CA CYS A 73 -2.83 -3.92 -0.32
C CYS A 73 -2.93 -4.78 -1.60
N THR A 74 -2.54 -4.22 -2.75
CA THR A 74 -2.54 -4.92 -4.03
C THR A 74 -1.34 -5.84 -4.12
N GLY A 75 -0.14 -5.36 -3.78
CA GLY A 75 1.07 -6.18 -3.68
C GLY A 75 0.91 -7.36 -2.72
N ALA A 76 0.37 -7.10 -1.52
CA ALA A 76 0.11 -8.16 -0.54
C ALA A 76 -0.90 -9.22 -1.06
N ARG A 77 -1.90 -8.82 -1.85
CA ARG A 77 -2.85 -9.76 -2.47
C ARG A 77 -2.22 -10.59 -3.57
N GLU A 78 -1.41 -9.96 -4.42
CA GLU A 78 -0.72 -10.65 -5.52
C GLU A 78 0.31 -11.65 -4.97
N ALA A 79 1.08 -11.25 -3.94
CA ALA A 79 2.06 -12.10 -3.28
C ALA A 79 1.44 -13.31 -2.55
N ALA A 80 0.24 -13.14 -1.98
CA ALA A 80 -0.50 -14.22 -1.33
C ALA A 80 -1.26 -15.12 -2.31
N PHE A 81 -1.49 -14.66 -3.54
CA PHE A 81 -2.26 -15.44 -4.51
C PHE A 81 -1.45 -16.62 -5.03
N ARG A 82 -1.98 -17.85 -4.84
CA ARG A 82 -1.32 -19.12 -5.19
C ARG A 82 0.03 -19.34 -4.50
N ASN A 83 0.23 -18.71 -3.35
CA ASN A 83 1.42 -18.88 -2.52
C ASN A 83 1.05 -19.62 -1.21
N ILE A 84 2.06 -20.22 -0.58
CA ILE A 84 1.92 -20.91 0.72
C ILE A 84 1.83 -19.88 1.86
N LYS A 85 2.48 -18.72 1.69
CA LYS A 85 2.46 -17.62 2.65
C LYS A 85 1.03 -17.13 2.89
N THR A 86 0.72 -16.87 4.16
CA THR A 86 -0.58 -16.31 4.53
C THR A 86 -0.66 -14.82 4.16
N ILE A 87 -1.88 -14.31 3.99
CA ILE A 87 -2.10 -12.89 3.68
C ILE A 87 -1.55 -11.96 4.78
N ALA A 88 -1.52 -12.41 6.04
CA ALA A 88 -0.98 -11.61 7.15
C ALA A 88 0.54 -11.47 7.06
N GLU A 89 1.24 -12.54 6.69
CA GLU A 89 2.69 -12.52 6.45
C GLU A 89 3.04 -11.67 5.24
N CYS A 90 2.30 -11.80 4.13
CA CYS A 90 2.52 -10.95 2.95
C CYS A 90 2.28 -9.46 3.25
N VAL A 91 1.26 -9.12 4.05
CA VAL A 91 1.04 -7.73 4.49
C VAL A 91 2.19 -7.24 5.37
N ALA A 92 2.70 -8.08 6.28
CA ALA A 92 3.83 -7.72 7.13
C ALA A 92 5.11 -7.49 6.30
N ASP A 93 5.41 -8.38 5.36
CA ASP A 93 6.56 -8.25 4.45
C ASP A 93 6.46 -6.95 3.62
N GLU A 94 5.30 -6.64 3.05
CA GLU A 94 5.08 -5.39 2.30
C GLU A 94 5.26 -4.14 3.17
N LEU A 95 4.75 -4.16 4.41
CA LEU A 95 4.86 -3.01 5.31
C LEU A 95 6.28 -2.78 5.85
N ILE A 96 7.08 -3.83 5.99
CA ILE A 96 8.48 -3.71 6.43
C ILE A 96 9.38 -3.22 5.28
N ASN A 97 9.08 -3.60 4.05
CA ASN A 97 9.88 -3.26 2.87
C ASN A 97 9.56 -1.88 2.27
N ALA A 98 8.43 -1.28 2.63
CA ALA A 98 7.94 -0.01 2.13
C ALA A 98 8.64 1.21 2.74
#